data_AF-A0A2I0T972-F1
#
_entry.id   AF-A0A2I0T972-F1
#
_cell.length_a   1.000
_cell.length_b   1.000
_cell.length_c   1.000
_cell.angle_alpha   90.00
_cell.angle_beta   90.00
_cell.angle_gamma   90.00
#
_symmetry.space_group_name_H-M   'P 1'
#
loop_
_entity.id
_entity.type
_entity.pdbx_description
1 polymer ?
#
loop_
_entity_poly.entity_id
_entity_poly.type
_entity_poly.pdbx_seq_one_letter_code
_entity_poly.pdbx_strand_id
1 'polypeptide(L)'
;MSDFLFFWGAVFLITTTLVALLKKENKELTPTKEETKGITDTYRLLFSIIKMPAVLTFCLLILTAKVGFSAADAVTGLKLVEEGVPKEHLALLAVPMVPLQIILPLIISKYTAGPQPLNTFYKAMPFSMYVAIMAFNAKVSDPLIGGTYMTLLNTVSNLGGNWPSTVALWLVDPLTVKECAGAQEQTCGTTVAAELCTKAGGSCVTTLDGYYVESVICVILGFGWWFLLGPKFKKLQDEGQSSWKCKRTN
;
A
#
# COMPACT_ATOMS: atom_id res chain seq x y z
N MET A 1 -0.81 26.43 1.39
CA MET A 1 -1.30 25.34 0.52
C MET A 1 -1.26 25.72 -0.95
N SER A 2 -1.73 26.91 -1.33
CA SER A 2 -1.71 27.46 -2.70
C SER A 2 -0.32 27.47 -3.35
N ASP A 3 0.69 27.95 -2.62
CA ASP A 3 2.02 28.17 -3.18
C ASP A 3 2.75 26.84 -3.45
N PHE A 4 2.49 25.84 -2.60
CA PHE A 4 2.96 24.47 -2.80
C PHE A 4 2.35 23.84 -4.06
N LEU A 5 1.02 23.96 -4.23
CA LEU A 5 0.32 23.43 -5.40
C LEU A 5 0.78 24.12 -6.69
N PHE A 6 1.01 25.43 -6.65
CA PHE A 6 1.50 26.19 -7.80
C PHE A 6 2.92 25.77 -8.19
N PHE A 7 3.82 25.61 -7.21
CA PHE A 7 5.19 25.15 -7.46
C PHE A 7 5.21 23.75 -8.11
N TRP A 8 4.52 22.77 -7.52
CA TRP A 8 4.47 21.41 -8.07
C TRP A 8 3.72 21.32 -9.40
N GLY A 9 2.68 22.14 -9.60
CA GLY A 9 2.00 22.27 -10.88
C GLY A 9 2.90 22.79 -11.98
N ALA A 10 3.71 23.82 -11.70
CA ALA A 10 4.68 24.35 -12.65
C ALA A 10 5.78 23.32 -12.99
N VAL A 11 6.33 22.64 -11.98
CA VAL A 11 7.31 21.55 -12.18
C VAL A 11 6.74 20.44 -13.06
N PHE A 12 5.49 20.03 -12.82
CA PHE A 12 4.82 18.99 -13.62
C PHE A 12 4.62 19.42 -15.08
N LEU A 13 4.19 20.67 -15.33
CA LEU A 13 4.02 21.19 -16.69
C LEU A 13 5.36 21.29 -17.44
N ILE A 14 6.40 21.81 -16.79
CA ILE A 14 7.73 21.95 -17.38
C ILE A 14 8.31 20.58 -17.74
N THR A 15 8.26 19.62 -16.80
CA THR A 15 8.78 18.26 -17.03
C THR A 15 8.01 17.53 -18.12
N THR A 16 6.69 17.61 -18.15
CA THR A 16 5.86 16.98 -19.20
C THR A 16 6.14 17.60 -20.57
N THR A 17 6.28 18.91 -20.64
CA THR A 17 6.61 19.63 -21.89
C THR A 17 8.01 19.26 -22.38
N LEU A 18 9.01 19.21 -21.49
CA LEU A 18 10.36 18.77 -21.81
C LEU A 18 10.39 17.33 -22.33
N VAL A 19 9.66 16.40 -21.70
CA VAL A 19 9.57 15.02 -22.17
C VAL A 19 8.89 14.96 -23.54
N ALA A 20 7.80 15.71 -23.73
CA ALA A 20 7.09 15.77 -25.01
C ALA A 20 7.95 16.31 -26.16
N LEU A 21 8.81 17.30 -25.88
CA LEU A 21 9.67 17.92 -26.90
C LEU A 21 10.98 17.17 -27.12
N LEU A 22 11.61 16.61 -26.07
CA LEU A 22 12.95 16.02 -26.15
C LEU A 22 12.93 14.51 -26.37
N LYS A 23 11.86 13.81 -25.96
CA LYS A 23 11.79 12.35 -26.11
C LYS A 23 11.40 12.00 -27.54
N LYS A 24 12.42 11.86 -28.38
CA LYS A 24 12.27 11.28 -29.71
C LYS A 24 12.03 9.78 -29.55
N GLU A 25 10.89 9.28 -30.02
CA GLU A 25 10.63 7.84 -30.00
C GLU A 25 11.63 7.11 -30.90
N ASN A 26 12.27 6.08 -30.33
CA ASN A 26 13.11 5.18 -31.10
C ASN A 26 12.21 4.31 -31.99
N LYS A 27 12.37 4.41 -33.30
CA LYS A 27 11.67 3.57 -34.29
C LYS A 27 12.22 2.13 -34.37
N GLU A 28 13.20 1.79 -33.54
CA GLU A 28 14.02 0.56 -33.63
C GLU A 28 13.44 -0.66 -32.89
N LEU A 29 12.12 -0.72 -32.70
CA LEU A 29 11.44 -1.98 -32.46
C LEU A 29 10.07 -1.83 -33.11
N THR A 30 9.88 -2.41 -34.29
CA THR A 30 8.54 -2.77 -34.72
C THR A 30 8.18 -4.00 -33.91
N PRO A 31 7.34 -3.92 -32.85
CA PRO A 31 6.65 -5.13 -32.46
C PRO A 31 5.84 -5.50 -33.70
N THR A 32 5.94 -6.75 -34.14
CA THR A 32 4.99 -7.37 -35.05
C THR A 32 3.62 -6.81 -34.72
N LYS A 33 2.94 -6.14 -35.67
CA LYS A 33 1.63 -5.50 -35.50
C LYS A 33 0.81 -6.37 -34.54
N GLU A 34 0.78 -6.00 -33.26
CA GLU A 34 -0.28 -6.51 -32.41
C GLU A 34 -1.48 -5.79 -32.98
N GLU A 35 -2.27 -6.53 -33.78
CA GLU A 35 -3.67 -6.22 -33.95
C GLU A 35 -4.16 -5.68 -32.62
N THR A 36 -4.77 -4.49 -32.62
CA THR A 36 -5.41 -3.91 -31.46
C THR A 36 -6.30 -4.98 -30.86
N LYS A 37 -5.78 -5.74 -29.89
CA LYS A 37 -6.47 -6.89 -29.30
C LYS A 37 -7.80 -6.34 -28.85
N GLY A 38 -8.89 -6.93 -29.32
CA GLY A 38 -10.21 -6.47 -28.95
C GLY A 38 -10.32 -6.37 -27.43
N ILE A 39 -11.22 -5.53 -26.92
CA ILE A 39 -11.46 -5.40 -25.48
C ILE A 39 -11.66 -6.79 -24.85
N THR A 40 -12.38 -7.67 -25.55
CA THR A 40 -12.60 -9.07 -25.18
C THR A 40 -11.30 -9.88 -25.07
N ASP A 41 -10.36 -9.71 -26.00
CA ASP A 41 -9.07 -10.42 -25.98
C ASP A 41 -8.16 -9.91 -24.85
N THR A 42 -8.27 -8.62 -24.52
CA THR A 42 -7.60 -8.04 -23.34
C THR A 42 -8.14 -8.66 -22.05
N TYR A 43 -9.46 -8.81 -21.90
CA TYR A 43 -10.05 -9.48 -20.73
C TYR A 43 -9.72 -10.98 -20.67
N ARG A 44 -9.70 -11.68 -21.81
CA ARG A 44 -9.26 -13.09 -21.88
C ARG A 44 -7.80 -13.23 -21.46
N LEU A 45 -6.95 -12.31 -21.90
CA LEU A 45 -5.55 -12.27 -21.54
C LEU A 45 -5.36 -12.01 -20.04
N LEU A 46 -6.09 -11.05 -19.48
CA LEU A 46 -6.12 -10.77 -18.05
C LEU A 46 -6.52 -12.02 -17.24
N PHE A 47 -7.57 -12.71 -17.67
CA PHE A 47 -8.02 -13.94 -17.03
C PHE A 47 -6.97 -15.05 -17.11
N SER A 48 -6.28 -15.18 -18.25
CA SER A 48 -5.16 -16.12 -18.42
C SER A 48 -4.00 -15.78 -17.47
N ILE A 49 -3.69 -14.50 -17.30
CA ILE A 49 -2.64 -14.01 -16.39
C ILE A 49 -2.96 -14.37 -14.94
N ILE A 50 -4.19 -14.08 -14.48
CA ILE A 50 -4.62 -14.35 -13.10
C ILE A 50 -4.60 -15.86 -12.80
N LYS A 51 -4.85 -16.70 -13.80
CA LYS A 51 -4.86 -18.17 -13.65
C LYS A 51 -3.45 -18.76 -13.47
N MET A 52 -2.39 -17.99 -13.71
CA MET A 52 -1.02 -18.47 -13.50
C MET A 52 -0.70 -18.56 -11.99
N PRO A 53 -0.18 -19.70 -11.49
CA PRO A 53 0.03 -19.92 -10.06
C PRO A 53 1.05 -18.95 -9.44
N ALA A 54 2.10 -18.57 -10.19
CA ALA A 54 3.09 -17.59 -9.74
C ALA A 54 2.44 -16.21 -9.51
N VAL A 55 1.61 -15.77 -10.46
CA VAL A 55 0.88 -14.49 -10.38
C VAL A 55 -0.14 -14.50 -9.26
N LEU A 56 -0.93 -15.56 -9.13
CA LEU A 56 -1.95 -15.66 -8.11
C LEU A 56 -1.33 -15.64 -6.71
N THR A 57 -0.24 -16.39 -6.51
CA THR A 57 0.49 -16.38 -5.24
C THR A 57 1.08 -15.00 -4.95
N PHE A 58 1.64 -14.32 -5.97
CA PHE A 58 2.19 -12.98 -5.82
C PHE A 58 1.11 -11.92 -5.52
N CYS A 59 -0.05 -11.98 -6.18
CA CYS A 59 -1.21 -11.13 -5.90
C CYS A 59 -1.68 -11.31 -4.44
N LEU A 60 -1.79 -12.55 -3.96
CA LEU A 60 -2.18 -12.83 -2.57
C LEU A 60 -1.15 -12.28 -1.57
N LEU A 61 0.15 -12.37 -1.88
CA LEU A 61 1.21 -11.81 -1.04
C LEU A 61 1.13 -10.29 -0.97
N ILE A 62 0.99 -9.62 -2.11
CA ILE A 62 0.82 -8.16 -2.15
C ILE A 62 -0.44 -7.72 -1.39
N LEU A 63 -1.55 -8.45 -1.54
CA LEU A 63 -2.80 -8.12 -0.85
C LEU A 63 -2.68 -8.18 0.67
N THR A 64 -1.80 -9.02 1.21
CA THR A 64 -1.71 -9.27 2.66
C THR A 64 -0.48 -8.65 3.31
N ALA A 65 0.51 -8.19 2.53
CA ALA A 65 1.77 -7.64 3.02
C ALA A 65 1.63 -6.41 3.94
N LYS A 66 0.53 -5.65 3.84
CA LYS A 66 0.30 -4.42 4.61
C LYS A 66 -0.52 -4.58 5.88
N VAL A 67 -1.01 -5.78 6.18
CA VAL A 67 -1.85 -6.02 7.37
C VAL A 67 -1.11 -5.71 8.68
N GLY A 68 0.20 -5.92 8.72
CA GLY A 68 1.00 -5.64 9.93
C GLY A 68 1.12 -4.15 10.29
N PHE A 69 0.87 -3.26 9.33
CA PHE A 69 1.03 -1.80 9.50
C PHE A 69 -0.31 -1.05 9.43
N SER A 70 -1.44 -1.75 9.29
CA SER A 70 -2.73 -1.12 9.00
C SER A 70 -3.23 -0.22 10.12
N ALA A 71 -3.15 -0.67 11.38
CA ALA A 71 -3.53 0.14 12.54
C ALA A 71 -2.67 1.41 12.64
N ALA A 72 -1.36 1.28 12.43
CA ALA A 72 -0.43 2.39 12.47
C ALA A 72 -0.69 3.40 11.34
N ASP A 73 -0.89 2.93 10.10
CA ASP A 73 -1.11 3.80 8.94
C ASP A 73 -2.49 4.48 8.99
N ALA A 74 -3.53 3.79 9.47
CA ALA A 74 -4.91 4.28 9.41
C ALA A 74 -5.35 5.06 10.65
N VAL A 75 -4.91 4.67 11.84
CA VAL A 75 -5.46 5.15 13.13
C VAL A 75 -4.55 6.16 13.81
N THR A 76 -3.22 6.04 13.71
CA THR A 76 -2.26 6.94 14.40
C THR A 76 -2.49 8.41 14.07
N GLY A 77 -2.75 8.73 12.79
CA GLY A 77 -3.00 10.10 12.37
C GLY A 77 -4.25 10.70 13.03
N LEU A 78 -5.31 9.91 13.17
CA LEU A 78 -6.53 10.32 13.87
C LEU A 78 -6.28 10.51 15.36
N LYS A 79 -5.54 9.58 15.99
CA LYS A 79 -5.20 9.66 17.40
C LYS A 79 -4.38 10.89 17.75
N LEU A 80 -3.40 11.24 16.92
CA LEU A 80 -2.61 12.47 17.11
C LEU A 80 -3.49 13.73 17.05
N VAL A 81 -4.51 13.75 16.20
CA VAL A 81 -5.48 14.86 16.16
C VAL A 81 -6.36 14.88 17.41
N GLU A 82 -6.78 13.73 17.93
CA GLU A 82 -7.54 13.62 19.19
C GLU A 82 -6.73 14.12 20.41
N GLU A 83 -5.44 13.83 20.46
CA GLU A 83 -4.50 14.31 21.49
C GLU A 83 -4.13 15.80 21.32
N GLY A 84 -4.72 16.49 20.33
CA GLY A 84 -4.60 17.92 20.14
C GLY A 84 -3.48 18.36 19.20
N VAL A 85 -2.83 17.44 18.46
CA VAL A 85 -1.86 17.81 17.42
C VAL A 85 -2.60 18.45 16.25
N PRO A 86 -2.29 19.71 15.90
CA PRO A 86 -2.87 20.37 14.74
C PRO A 86 -2.60 19.60 13.45
N LYS A 87 -3.62 19.47 12.59
CA LYS A 87 -3.51 18.78 11.29
C LYS A 87 -2.38 19.32 10.40
N GLU A 88 -2.04 20.59 10.56
CA GLU A 88 -0.92 21.24 9.89
C GLU A 88 0.45 20.67 10.30
N HIS A 89 0.67 20.35 11.57
CA HIS A 89 1.93 19.73 12.02
C HIS A 89 2.07 18.30 11.50
N LEU A 90 0.98 17.54 11.43
CA LEU A 90 0.97 16.21 10.80
C LEU A 90 1.29 16.29 9.31
N ALA A 91 0.72 17.27 8.60
CA ALA A 91 1.04 17.53 7.21
C ALA A 91 2.51 17.96 7.03
N LEU A 92 3.05 18.75 7.95
CA LEU A 92 4.45 19.15 7.95
C LEU A 92 5.41 17.98 8.19
N LEU A 93 5.03 16.97 8.98
CA LEU A 93 5.81 15.73 9.14
C LEU A 93 5.92 14.91 7.85
N ALA A 94 4.92 15.03 6.95
CA ALA A 94 4.97 14.38 5.64
C ALA A 94 5.93 15.10 4.67
N VAL A 95 6.25 16.38 4.87
CA VAL A 95 7.10 17.16 3.97
C VAL A 95 8.52 16.59 3.87
N PRO A 96 9.23 16.25 4.97
CA PRO A 96 10.54 15.57 4.91
C PRO A 96 10.47 14.14 4.35
N MET A 97 9.32 13.47 4.48
CA MET A 97 9.12 12.12 3.98
C MET A 97 9.06 12.08 2.46
N VAL A 98 8.58 13.13 1.79
CA VAL A 98 8.47 13.18 0.32
C VAL A 98 9.85 13.14 -0.37
N PRO A 99 10.85 13.97 -0.02
CA PRO A 99 12.21 13.84 -0.54
C PRO A 99 12.80 12.45 -0.27
N LEU A 100 12.59 11.92 0.94
CA LEU A 100 13.07 10.58 1.31
C LEU A 100 12.45 9.50 0.40
N GLN A 101 11.15 9.58 0.13
CA GLN A 101 10.41 8.69 -0.77
C GLN A 101 10.82 8.82 -2.24
N ILE A 102 11.44 9.93 -2.66
CA ILE A 102 11.97 10.10 -4.03
C ILE A 102 13.42 9.60 -4.10
N ILE A 103 14.24 9.93 -3.10
CA ILE A 103 15.67 9.58 -3.05
C ILE A 103 15.86 8.07 -2.82
N LEU A 104 15.07 7.46 -1.93
CA LEU A 104 15.11 6.03 -1.66
C LEU A 104 14.98 5.18 -2.93
N PRO A 105 13.96 5.37 -3.79
CA PRO A 105 13.85 4.64 -5.04
C PRO A 105 15.05 4.81 -5.96
N LEU A 106 15.65 6.01 -6.02
CA LEU A 106 16.82 6.24 -6.87
C LEU A 106 18.06 5.50 -6.36
N ILE A 107 18.27 5.49 -5.04
CA ILE A 107 19.35 4.72 -4.41
C ILE A 107 19.09 3.23 -4.57
N ILE A 108 17.89 2.76 -4.19
CA ILE A 108 17.50 1.36 -4.24
C ILE A 108 17.54 0.83 -5.66
N SER A 109 17.07 1.60 -6.66
CA SER A 109 17.11 1.24 -8.09
C SER A 109 18.50 0.81 -8.56
N LYS A 110 19.54 1.50 -8.07
CA LYS A 110 20.93 1.14 -8.37
C LYS A 110 21.36 -0.19 -7.77
N TYR A 111 20.77 -0.59 -6.63
CA TYR A 111 21.02 -1.88 -5.97
C TYR A 111 20.05 -2.99 -6.41
N THR A 112 18.85 -2.68 -6.89
CA THR A 112 17.83 -3.64 -7.35
C THR A 112 17.93 -4.00 -8.83
N ALA A 113 18.81 -3.34 -9.61
CA ALA A 113 19.16 -3.74 -10.98
C ALA A 113 19.78 -5.15 -11.08
N GLY A 114 20.17 -5.76 -9.96
CA GLY A 114 20.67 -7.14 -9.89
C GLY A 114 19.59 -8.22 -10.09
N PRO A 115 19.98 -9.50 -10.10
CA PRO A 115 19.05 -10.63 -10.29
C PRO A 115 18.04 -10.78 -9.14
N GLN A 116 18.33 -10.26 -7.93
CA GLN A 116 17.52 -10.45 -6.72
C GLN A 116 17.09 -9.14 -6.03
N PRO A 117 16.11 -8.38 -6.58
CA PRO A 117 15.71 -7.08 -6.04
C PRO A 117 15.09 -7.12 -4.62
N LEU A 118 14.60 -8.28 -4.18
CA LEU A 118 13.86 -8.44 -2.91
C LEU A 118 14.76 -8.76 -1.70
N ASN A 119 16.03 -9.11 -1.91
CA ASN A 119 16.92 -9.38 -0.77
C ASN A 119 17.31 -8.06 -0.06
N THR A 120 17.30 -6.95 -0.82
CA THR A 120 17.36 -5.57 -0.30
C THR A 120 16.12 -5.22 0.54
N PHE A 121 14.96 -5.81 0.23
CA PHE A 121 13.69 -5.60 0.92
C PHE A 121 13.65 -6.20 2.34
N TYR A 122 14.40 -7.27 2.64
CA TYR A 122 14.52 -7.77 4.03
C TYR A 122 15.27 -6.78 4.94
N LYS A 123 16.16 -5.95 4.38
CA LYS A 123 17.05 -5.05 5.15
C LYS A 123 16.54 -3.62 5.31
N ALA A 124 15.60 -3.18 4.47
CA ALA A 124 14.97 -1.87 4.58
C ALA A 124 13.47 -2.12 4.42
N MET A 125 12.63 -1.82 5.42
CA MET A 125 11.31 -2.47 5.53
C MET A 125 10.06 -1.57 5.70
N PRO A 126 10.10 -0.23 5.53
CA PRO A 126 8.83 0.48 5.26
C PRO A 126 8.75 1.13 3.87
N PHE A 127 9.70 2.01 3.52
CA PHE A 127 9.61 2.82 2.29
C PHE A 127 10.11 2.12 1.02
N SER A 128 10.97 1.12 1.17
CA SER A 128 11.45 0.26 0.08
C SER A 128 10.35 -0.64 -0.49
N MET A 129 9.33 -0.98 0.31
CA MET A 129 8.35 -2.02 -0.03
C MET A 129 7.53 -1.62 -1.26
N TYR A 130 7.04 -0.39 -1.30
CA TYR A 130 6.26 0.11 -2.44
C TYR A 130 7.10 0.17 -3.72
N VAL A 131 8.32 0.71 -3.62
CA VAL A 131 9.23 0.83 -4.76
C VAL A 131 9.67 -0.52 -5.29
N ALA A 132 10.02 -1.45 -4.40
CA ALA A 132 10.48 -2.78 -4.78
C ALA A 132 9.36 -3.60 -5.44
N ILE A 133 8.11 -3.48 -4.96
CA ILE A 133 6.94 -4.07 -5.61
C ILE A 133 6.77 -3.48 -7.01
N MET A 134 6.83 -2.15 -7.16
CA MET A 134 6.71 -1.49 -8.47
C MET A 134 7.84 -1.89 -9.44
N ALA A 135 9.07 -2.02 -8.95
CA ALA A 135 10.21 -2.48 -9.73
C ALA A 135 10.10 -3.97 -10.13
N PHE A 136 9.61 -4.82 -9.23
CA PHE A 136 9.34 -6.23 -9.53
C PHE A 136 8.19 -6.38 -10.53
N ASN A 137 7.09 -5.62 -10.35
CA ASN A 137 5.97 -5.55 -11.29
C ASN A 137 6.44 -5.15 -12.69
N ALA A 138 7.37 -4.19 -12.78
CA ALA A 138 7.96 -3.76 -14.05
C ALA A 138 8.92 -4.81 -14.64
N LYS A 139 9.65 -5.56 -13.82
CA LYS A 139 10.64 -6.57 -14.29
C LYS A 139 10.00 -7.89 -14.74
N VAL A 140 8.88 -8.25 -14.12
CA VAL A 140 8.17 -9.52 -14.35
C VAL A 140 7.17 -9.42 -15.49
N SER A 141 6.70 -8.21 -15.80
CA SER A 141 5.73 -7.99 -16.87
C SER A 141 6.35 -8.29 -18.24
N ASP A 142 5.70 -9.17 -19.01
CA ASP A 142 6.14 -9.53 -20.37
C ASP A 142 6.17 -8.26 -21.24
N PRO A 143 7.27 -7.94 -21.95
CA PRO A 143 7.37 -6.73 -22.78
C PRO A 143 6.24 -6.56 -23.81
N LEU A 144 5.62 -7.67 -24.25
CA LEU A 144 4.51 -7.64 -25.22
C LEU A 144 3.15 -7.36 -24.55
N ILE A 145 2.99 -7.65 -23.25
CA ILE A 145 1.72 -7.54 -22.50
C ILE A 145 1.92 -6.68 -21.23
N GLY A 146 2.98 -5.87 -21.22
CA GLY A 146 3.51 -5.25 -20.00
C GLY A 146 2.50 -4.31 -19.35
N GLY A 147 1.74 -3.59 -20.17
CA GLY A 147 0.72 -2.64 -19.71
C GLY A 147 -0.40 -3.29 -18.91
N THR A 148 -0.99 -4.38 -19.40
CA THR A 148 -2.07 -5.10 -18.70
C THR A 148 -1.57 -5.73 -17.40
N TYR A 149 -0.36 -6.31 -17.43
CA TYR A 149 0.26 -6.95 -16.28
C TYR A 149 0.57 -5.95 -15.15
N MET A 150 1.20 -4.83 -15.50
CA MET A 150 1.58 -3.79 -14.56
C MET A 150 0.35 -3.10 -13.98
N THR A 151 -0.68 -2.85 -14.81
CA THR A 151 -1.95 -2.27 -14.34
C THR A 151 -2.64 -3.18 -13.34
N LEU A 152 -2.79 -4.48 -13.64
CA LEU A 152 -3.38 -5.45 -12.72
C LEU A 152 -2.63 -5.48 -11.38
N LEU A 153 -1.30 -5.62 -11.42
CA LEU A 153 -0.49 -5.72 -10.21
C LEU A 153 -0.53 -4.43 -9.38
N ASN A 154 -0.60 -3.27 -10.03
CA ASN A 154 -0.76 -1.99 -9.35
C ASN A 154 -2.15 -1.86 -8.71
N THR A 155 -3.20 -2.29 -9.40
CA THR A 155 -4.56 -2.33 -8.83
C THR A 155 -4.60 -3.23 -7.60
N VAL A 156 -4.01 -4.42 -7.68
CA VAL A 156 -3.93 -5.36 -6.55
C VAL A 156 -3.09 -4.78 -5.41
N SER A 157 -2.00 -4.07 -5.72
CA SER A 157 -1.15 -3.38 -4.73
C SER A 157 -1.89 -2.26 -4.00
N ASN A 158 -2.63 -1.44 -4.73
CA ASN A 158 -3.43 -0.36 -4.14
C ASN A 158 -4.57 -0.92 -3.29
N LEU A 159 -5.24 -1.98 -3.75
CA LEU A 159 -6.26 -2.65 -2.95
C LEU A 159 -5.66 -3.22 -1.67
N GLY A 160 -4.53 -3.92 -1.78
CA GLY A 160 -3.78 -4.52 -0.66
C GLY A 160 -3.36 -3.54 0.42
N GLY A 161 -3.18 -2.26 0.08
CA GLY A 161 -2.91 -1.21 1.04
C GLY A 161 -4.16 -0.61 1.67
N ASN A 162 -5.26 -0.50 0.93
CA ASN A 162 -6.46 0.20 1.40
C ASN A 162 -7.39 -0.69 2.24
N TRP A 163 -7.60 -1.95 1.86
CA TRP A 163 -8.54 -2.83 2.58
C TRP A 163 -8.14 -3.07 4.05
N PRO A 164 -6.86 -3.29 4.41
CA PRO A 164 -6.48 -3.48 5.82
C PRO A 164 -6.74 -2.22 6.63
N SER A 165 -6.49 -1.04 6.05
CA SER A 165 -6.75 0.26 6.68
C SER A 165 -8.24 0.51 6.90
N THR A 166 -9.11 0.08 5.98
CA THR A 166 -10.57 0.15 6.18
C THR A 166 -11.03 -0.77 7.31
N VAL A 167 -10.51 -2.00 7.36
CA VAL A 167 -10.84 -2.95 8.44
C VAL A 167 -10.33 -2.43 9.79
N ALA A 168 -9.12 -1.85 9.81
CA ALA A 168 -8.53 -1.25 11.01
C ALA A 168 -9.43 -0.16 11.62
N LEU A 169 -9.82 0.81 10.79
CA LEU A 169 -10.72 1.89 11.22
C LEU A 169 -12.09 1.37 11.68
N TRP A 170 -12.57 0.26 11.14
CA TRP A 170 -13.85 -0.32 11.55
C TRP A 170 -13.77 -1.10 12.87
N LEU A 171 -12.58 -1.62 13.23
CA LEU A 171 -12.37 -2.41 14.44
C LEU A 171 -12.00 -1.57 15.67
N VAL A 172 -11.50 -0.34 15.49
CA VAL A 172 -11.07 0.50 16.61
C VAL A 172 -12.23 0.82 17.57
N ASP A 173 -13.40 1.16 17.05
CA ASP A 173 -14.59 1.51 17.83
C ASP A 173 -15.10 0.36 18.70
N PRO A 174 -15.36 -0.86 18.16
CA PRO A 174 -15.82 -1.98 18.97
C PRO A 174 -14.75 -2.52 19.95
N LEU A 175 -13.47 -2.29 19.68
CA LEU A 175 -12.38 -2.65 20.61
C LEU A 175 -12.17 -1.61 21.72
N THR A 176 -12.72 -0.40 21.58
CA THR A 176 -12.54 0.69 22.55
C THR A 176 -13.58 0.59 23.67
N VAL A 177 -13.10 0.53 24.92
CA VAL A 177 -13.94 0.48 26.11
C VAL A 177 -13.84 1.80 26.87
N LYS A 178 -15.01 2.44 27.05
CA LYS A 178 -15.15 3.70 27.79
C LYS A 178 -16.04 3.48 29.00
N GLU A 179 -15.52 3.83 30.18
CA GLU A 179 -16.22 3.72 31.45
C GLU A 179 -16.53 5.10 32.01
N CYS A 180 -17.61 5.19 32.79
CA CYS A 180 -17.98 6.42 33.48
C CYS A 180 -17.20 6.54 34.80
N ALA A 181 -16.32 7.53 34.90
CA ALA A 181 -15.66 7.88 36.16
C ALA A 181 -16.55 8.86 36.95
N GLY A 182 -16.89 8.54 38.19
CA GLY A 182 -17.66 9.43 39.08
C GLY A 182 -19.15 9.10 39.23
N ALA A 183 -19.69 8.10 38.51
CA ALA A 183 -21.02 7.55 38.73
C ALA A 183 -21.00 6.01 38.60
N GLN A 184 -21.76 5.28 39.42
CA GLN A 184 -21.81 3.82 39.39
C GLN A 184 -22.73 3.30 38.27
N GLU A 185 -22.30 2.22 37.61
CA GLU A 185 -23.06 1.37 36.68
C GLU A 185 -23.47 1.96 35.31
N GLN A 186 -22.88 3.08 34.88
CA GLN A 186 -23.11 3.62 33.54
C GLN A 186 -21.89 3.39 32.62
N THR A 187 -22.14 2.99 31.38
CA THR A 187 -21.09 2.84 30.34
C THR A 187 -21.03 4.08 29.45
N CYS A 188 -19.93 4.27 28.73
CA CYS A 188 -19.79 5.36 27.75
C CYS A 188 -19.67 4.84 26.31
N GLY A 189 -20.18 3.63 26.05
CA GLY A 189 -20.11 3.00 24.72
C GLY A 189 -21.06 3.60 23.69
N THR A 190 -22.13 4.28 24.12
CA THR A 190 -23.07 4.99 23.23
C THR A 190 -23.17 6.45 23.63
N THR A 191 -23.57 7.31 22.69
CA THR A 191 -23.82 8.74 22.95
C THR A 191 -24.86 8.94 24.06
N VAL A 192 -25.90 8.09 24.09
CA VAL A 192 -26.95 8.12 25.13
C VAL A 192 -26.38 7.77 26.51
N ALA A 193 -25.56 6.72 26.61
CA ALA A 193 -24.98 6.30 27.87
C ALA A 193 -23.91 7.30 28.38
N ALA A 194 -23.19 7.95 27.45
CA ALA A 194 -22.27 9.05 27.76
C ALA A 194 -23.01 10.31 28.27
N GLU A 195 -24.18 10.63 27.71
CA GLU A 195 -25.04 11.71 28.21
C GLU A 195 -25.61 11.39 29.61
N LEU A 196 -25.95 10.14 29.88
CA LEU A 196 -26.42 9.72 31.20
C LEU A 196 -25.30 9.80 32.25
N CYS A 197 -24.09 9.38 31.89
CA CYS A 197 -22.89 9.52 32.73
C CYS A 197 -22.60 10.99 33.09
N THR A 198 -22.65 11.89 32.10
CA THR A 198 -22.39 13.33 32.33
C THR A 198 -23.52 13.99 33.12
N LYS A 199 -24.78 13.60 32.90
CA LYS A 199 -25.92 14.05 33.73
C LYS A 199 -25.84 13.56 35.17
N ALA A 200 -25.23 12.40 35.41
CA ALA A 200 -24.97 11.87 36.75
C ALA A 200 -23.75 12.51 37.44
N GLY A 201 -23.10 13.49 36.80
CA GLY A 201 -21.91 14.17 37.33
C GLY A 201 -20.60 13.43 37.10
N GLY A 202 -20.61 12.37 36.28
CA GLY A 202 -19.43 11.62 35.88
C GLY A 202 -18.78 12.13 34.59
N SER A 203 -17.57 11.66 34.30
CA SER A 203 -16.86 11.90 33.04
C SER A 203 -16.56 10.58 32.35
N CYS A 204 -16.73 10.53 31.03
CA CYS A 204 -16.38 9.35 30.24
C CYS A 204 -14.86 9.29 30.06
N VAL A 205 -14.24 8.28 30.65
CA VAL A 205 -12.81 8.02 30.53
C VAL A 205 -12.62 6.75 29.72
N THR A 206 -11.69 6.79 28.76
CA THR A 206 -11.30 5.61 27.99
C THR A 206 -10.40 4.74 28.87
N THR A 207 -10.91 3.61 29.35
CA THR A 207 -10.12 2.67 30.18
C THR A 207 -9.26 1.77 29.29
N LEU A 208 -9.76 1.36 28.13
CA LEU A 208 -9.04 0.56 27.15
C LEU A 208 -9.24 1.16 25.75
N ASP A 209 -8.16 1.61 25.13
CA ASP A 209 -8.20 2.16 23.78
C ASP A 209 -7.99 1.04 22.75
N GLY A 210 -8.98 0.86 21.87
CA GLY A 210 -8.98 -0.17 20.85
C GLY A 210 -7.78 -0.06 19.91
N TYR A 211 -7.22 1.14 19.71
CA TYR A 211 -6.04 1.37 18.88
C TYR A 211 -4.82 0.57 19.36
N TYR A 212 -4.55 0.54 20.67
CA TYR A 212 -3.38 -0.18 21.19
C TYR A 212 -3.59 -1.70 21.10
N VAL A 213 -4.81 -2.17 21.38
CA VAL A 213 -5.17 -3.59 21.25
C VAL A 213 -5.03 -4.05 19.80
N GLU A 214 -5.59 -3.28 18.88
CA GLU A 214 -5.53 -3.52 17.44
C GLU A 214 -4.08 -3.47 16.93
N SER A 215 -3.29 -2.48 17.38
CA SER A 215 -1.86 -2.37 17.01
C SER A 215 -1.07 -3.62 17.42
N VAL A 216 -1.32 -4.17 18.62
CA VAL A 216 -0.69 -5.42 19.07
C VAL A 216 -1.11 -6.59 18.18
N ILE A 217 -2.40 -6.70 17.84
CA ILE A 217 -2.93 -7.74 16.94
C ILE A 217 -2.28 -7.62 15.55
N CYS A 218 -2.23 -6.41 14.96
CA CYS A 218 -1.58 -6.15 13.69
C CYS A 218 -0.10 -6.54 13.71
N VAL A 219 0.64 -6.21 14.76
CA VAL A 219 2.06 -6.61 14.90
C VAL A 219 2.20 -8.12 14.91
N ILE A 220 1.37 -8.84 15.69
CA ILE A 220 1.39 -10.32 15.74
C ILE A 220 1.07 -10.91 14.36
N LEU A 221 0.05 -10.40 13.69
CA LEU A 221 -0.33 -10.82 12.33
C LEU A 221 0.78 -10.52 11.32
N GLY A 222 1.46 -9.38 11.45
CA GLY A 222 2.59 -8.99 10.60
C GLY A 222 3.79 -9.93 10.75
N PHE A 223 4.16 -10.26 11.99
CA PHE A 223 5.20 -11.27 12.24
C PHE A 223 4.77 -12.65 11.74
N GLY A 224 3.54 -13.08 12.01
CA GLY A 224 3.00 -14.34 11.50
C GLY A 224 3.03 -14.42 9.97
N TRP A 225 2.63 -13.33 9.30
CA TRP A 225 2.71 -13.18 7.85
C TRP A 225 4.15 -13.33 7.36
N TRP A 226 5.09 -12.61 7.99
CA TRP A 226 6.51 -12.66 7.65
C TRP A 226 7.09 -14.07 7.72
N PHE A 227 6.82 -14.80 8.80
CA PHE A 227 7.35 -16.15 9.00
C PHE A 227 6.70 -17.18 8.05
N LEU A 228 5.40 -17.08 7.79
CA LEU A 228 4.67 -18.07 6.98
C LEU A 228 4.81 -17.83 5.47
N LEU A 229 4.78 -16.56 5.06
CA LEU A 229 4.70 -16.15 3.66
C LEU A 229 6.02 -15.58 3.13
N GLY A 230 6.93 -15.15 4.01
CA GLY A 230 8.29 -14.74 3.64
C GLY A 230 9.06 -15.82 2.84
N PRO A 231 9.06 -17.10 3.25
CA PRO A 231 9.71 -18.17 2.48
C PRO A 231 9.08 -18.38 1.09
N LYS A 232 7.75 -18.23 0.97
CA LYS A 232 7.04 -18.33 -0.32
C LYS A 232 7.38 -17.16 -1.24
N PHE A 233 7.50 -15.96 -0.68
CA PHE A 233 7.90 -14.76 -1.40
C PHE A 233 9.32 -14.90 -1.97
N LYS A 234 10.24 -15.45 -1.18
CA LYS A 234 11.60 -15.78 -1.64
C LYS A 234 11.60 -16.83 -2.76
N LYS A 235 10.78 -17.89 -2.62
CA LYS A 235 10.66 -18.93 -3.65
C LYS A 235 10.14 -18.38 -4.98
N LEU A 236 9.16 -17.48 -4.96
CA LEU A 236 8.65 -16.80 -6.16
C LEU A 236 9.69 -15.91 -6.82
N GLN A 237 10.54 -15.27 -6.02
CA GLN A 237 11.62 -14.43 -6.53
C GLN A 237 12.70 -15.23 -7.27
N ASP A 238 13.00 -16.44 -6.79
CA ASP A 238 13.97 -17.35 -7.40
C ASP A 238 13.39 -18.09 -8.62
N GLU A 239 12.09 -17.93 -8.90
CA GLU A 239 11.44 -18.50 -10.08
C GLU A 239 11.86 -17.76 -11.36
N GLY A 240 12.28 -18.52 -12.37
CA GLY A 240 12.74 -17.96 -13.65
C GLY A 240 11.62 -17.24 -14.42
N GLN A 241 12.00 -16.33 -15.32
CA GLN A 241 11.06 -15.53 -16.13
C GLN A 241 10.03 -16.36 -16.92
N SER A 242 10.29 -17.64 -17.20
CA SER A 242 9.37 -18.53 -17.90
C SER A 242 8.11 -18.85 -17.09
N SER A 243 8.17 -18.85 -15.76
CA SER A 243 7.01 -19.09 -14.89
C SER A 243 6.02 -17.92 -14.85
N TRP A 244 6.48 -16.75 -15.29
CA TRP A 244 5.72 -15.50 -15.26
C TRP A 244 5.19 -15.08 -16.62
N LYS A 245 5.53 -15.81 -17.68
CA LYS A 245 5.08 -15.53 -19.04
C LYS A 245 3.89 -16.41 -19.39
N CYS A 246 2.86 -15.80 -19.96
CA CYS A 246 1.75 -16.56 -20.56
C CYS A 246 2.31 -17.47 -21.67
N LYS A 247 2.04 -18.78 -21.58
CA LYS A 247 2.26 -19.68 -22.72
C LYS A 247 1.23 -19.33 -23.79
N ARG A 248 1.68 -18.85 -24.96
CA ARG A 248 0.80 -18.70 -26.13
C ARG A 248 0.25 -20.09 -26.48
N THR A 249 -1.05 -20.29 -26.31
CA THR A 249 -1.79 -21.29 -27.09
C THR A 249 -1.87 -20.74 -28.51
N ASN A 250 -1.14 -21.36 -29.44
CA ASN A 250 -1.35 -21.21 -30.88
C ASN A 250 -2.75 -21.70 -31.25
#